data_AF-A0A3D0CFH8-F1
#
_entry.id   AF-A0A3D0CFH8-F1
#
_cell.length_a   1.000
_cell.length_b   1.000
_cell.length_c   1.000
_cell.angle_alpha   90.00
_cell.angle_beta   90.00
_cell.angle_gamma   90.00
#
_symmetry.space_group_name_H-M   'P 1'
#
loop_
_entity.id
_entity.type
_entity.pdbx_description
1 polymer ?
#
loop_
_entity_poly.entity_id
_entity_poly.type
_entity_poly.pdbx_seq_one_letter_code
_entity_poly.pdbx_strand_id
1 'polypeptide(L)'
;MEFGSSRGLFNIMENTDISFPTIGEIVRAIFNCSGLLPQKEDKNNSILSANDKKNLQMQLKRLADESSKIDGKLDELIVTLKKLLIKAIQEERVVCMVMEFVEELLNTYKFVINVDGTYLNKKKTTQWLIKSSLLDKLVISFYKNYLSFNVVGQQHNIPNLISWVLPEINSNKIAWPLAHAWKIIYSSLSISQSAFHYPDKNQEDNRATQNLEKAQRWVSGKQLPSISSLYSNLDYSLELLEISKEEKTHRVVSAKRVNEFKLILFIARSATFFFKEIQSSFGNEFLMNVCQHIKGQSARCSRMNKKIMSELDSIKASYTDLTTAEVDEIHFQHVSQSWQHYAFQTKERAHILQNVIETDDFKSLSERKASAVYISYIGSFYAYSLLETMKFNRRDKVPRDYVELLMKGLKLKNNISLVSQAENFEKELKNSYLNNSLEWLSDWCYANYYYNQEDNVNANCFYKRAFTKAKYSAGGHQYKLVNQYIESCAKNNKYRDMKKAVAWANYLGIKVRWLRGWDDPESEESLKGLFKLVGQDNFRYANL
;
A
#
# COMPACT_ATOMS: atom_id res chain seq x y z
N MET A 1 -33.89 7.58 -11.73
CA MET A 1 -32.53 7.95 -12.19
C MET A 1 -31.56 7.55 -11.09
N GLU A 2 -30.95 6.38 -11.28
CA GLU A 2 -30.22 5.65 -10.24
C GLU A 2 -28.92 6.34 -9.84
N PHE A 3 -28.72 6.43 -8.53
CA PHE A 3 -27.47 6.81 -7.92
C PHE A 3 -26.39 5.80 -8.33
N GLY A 4 -25.48 6.24 -9.20
CA GLY A 4 -24.27 5.49 -9.50
C GLY A 4 -23.46 5.28 -8.22
N SER A 5 -23.58 4.07 -7.66
CA SER A 5 -22.76 3.54 -6.58
C SER A 5 -21.30 3.93 -6.80
N SER A 6 -20.75 4.65 -5.82
CA SER A 6 -19.32 4.85 -5.68
C SER A 6 -18.65 3.47 -5.56
N ARG A 7 -18.16 2.94 -6.67
CA ARG A 7 -17.36 1.73 -6.72
C ARG A 7 -16.07 1.98 -5.95
N GLY A 8 -15.95 1.37 -4.77
CA GLY A 8 -14.81 1.54 -3.85
C GLY A 8 -13.48 1.10 -4.45
N LEU A 9 -12.39 1.53 -3.79
CA LEU A 9 -10.98 1.22 -4.09
C LEU A 9 -10.71 -0.26 -4.27
N PHE A 10 -11.47 -1.02 -3.51
CA PHE A 10 -11.47 -2.44 -3.47
C PHE A 10 -12.80 -2.88 -4.08
N ASN A 11 -12.79 -3.49 -5.27
CA ASN A 11 -13.87 -4.40 -5.68
C ASN A 11 -13.85 -5.65 -4.77
N ILE A 12 -13.86 -5.44 -3.45
CA ILE A 12 -13.83 -6.46 -2.39
C ILE A 12 -15.25 -6.77 -1.93
N MET A 13 -16.22 -5.88 -2.17
CA MET A 13 -17.62 -6.18 -1.90
C MET A 13 -18.04 -7.25 -2.92
N GLU A 14 -18.12 -8.49 -2.43
CA GLU A 14 -18.51 -9.75 -3.10
C GLU A 14 -17.38 -10.66 -3.64
N ASN A 15 -16.09 -10.32 -3.50
CA ASN A 15 -15.07 -11.26 -3.94
C ASN A 15 -14.79 -12.33 -2.86
N THR A 16 -15.32 -13.54 -3.08
CA THR A 16 -15.13 -14.73 -2.24
C THR A 16 -13.76 -15.40 -2.44
N ASP A 17 -12.96 -14.93 -3.41
CA ASP A 17 -11.63 -15.47 -3.69
C ASP A 17 -10.71 -15.39 -2.47
N ILE A 18 -10.01 -16.49 -2.20
CA ILE A 18 -8.95 -16.56 -1.19
C ILE A 18 -7.67 -16.03 -1.82
N SER A 19 -7.42 -14.74 -1.61
CA SER A 19 -6.28 -14.04 -2.21
C SER A 19 -5.93 -12.76 -1.49
N PHE A 20 -4.66 -12.35 -1.60
CA PHE A 20 -4.24 -10.97 -1.45
C PHE A 20 -4.76 -10.12 -2.63
N PRO A 21 -4.95 -8.80 -2.46
CA PRO A 21 -5.12 -7.90 -3.61
C PRO A 21 -3.91 -7.99 -4.53
N THR A 22 -4.08 -7.76 -5.83
CA THR A 22 -2.96 -7.73 -6.79
C THR A 22 -2.11 -6.48 -6.58
N ILE A 23 -0.84 -6.50 -7.00
CA ILE A 23 0.01 -5.31 -6.93
C ILE A 23 -0.57 -4.14 -7.74
N GLY A 24 -1.23 -4.43 -8.86
CA GLY A 24 -1.93 -3.43 -9.67
C GLY A 24 -3.10 -2.77 -8.94
N GLU A 25 -3.84 -3.51 -8.12
CA GLU A 25 -4.87 -2.95 -7.25
C GLU A 25 -4.28 -2.00 -6.21
N ILE A 26 -3.13 -2.35 -5.61
CA ILE A 26 -2.42 -1.48 -4.65
C ILE A 26 -1.93 -0.19 -5.33
N VAL A 27 -1.33 -0.27 -6.52
CA VAL A 27 -0.84 0.91 -7.25
C VAL A 27 -2.01 1.81 -7.66
N ARG A 28 -3.10 1.22 -8.18
CA ARG A 28 -4.32 1.96 -8.49
C ARG A 28 -4.89 2.64 -7.23
N ALA A 29 -4.78 1.99 -6.07
CA ALA A 29 -5.20 2.58 -4.81
C ALA A 29 -4.38 3.81 -4.40
N ILE A 30 -3.05 3.74 -4.52
CA ILE A 30 -2.14 4.89 -4.27
C ILE A 30 -2.52 6.07 -5.17
N PHE A 31 -2.72 5.80 -6.45
CA PHE A 31 -3.13 6.78 -7.44
C PHE A 31 -4.48 7.43 -7.11
N ASN A 32 -5.50 6.63 -6.77
CA ASN A 32 -6.79 7.15 -6.34
C ASN A 32 -6.69 7.95 -5.04
N CYS A 33 -5.79 7.56 -4.13
CA CYS A 33 -5.52 8.22 -2.85
C CYS A 33 -4.82 9.58 -3.02
N SER A 34 -3.96 9.74 -4.01
CA SER A 34 -3.37 11.05 -4.33
C SER A 34 -4.40 12.07 -4.84
N GLY A 35 -5.44 11.60 -5.54
CA GLY A 35 -6.41 12.49 -6.18
C GLY A 35 -5.93 13.16 -7.46
N LEU A 36 -4.78 12.71 -7.96
CA LEU A 36 -4.18 13.11 -9.23
C LEU A 36 -4.90 12.49 -10.44
N LEU A 37 -5.72 11.45 -10.20
CA LEU A 37 -6.60 10.83 -11.18
C LEU A 37 -8.08 11.15 -10.87
N PRO A 38 -8.64 12.21 -11.46
CA PRO A 38 -10.05 12.54 -11.24
C PRO A 38 -10.96 11.44 -11.82
N GLN A 39 -12.01 11.02 -11.12
CA GLN A 39 -12.91 9.95 -11.62
C GLN A 39 -13.91 10.44 -12.69
N LYS A 40 -14.19 11.74 -12.77
CA LYS A 40 -15.03 12.38 -13.81
C LYS A 40 -14.23 13.40 -14.61
N GLU A 41 -14.65 13.75 -15.82
CA GLU A 41 -14.09 14.87 -16.56
C GLU A 41 -14.12 16.11 -15.68
N ASP A 42 -12.92 16.57 -15.31
CA ASP A 42 -12.72 17.81 -14.60
C ASP A 42 -12.22 18.78 -15.67
N LYS A 43 -13.13 19.60 -16.21
CA LYS A 43 -12.82 20.56 -17.28
C LYS A 43 -11.71 21.54 -16.87
N ASN A 44 -11.47 21.67 -15.56
CA ASN A 44 -10.46 22.55 -14.97
C ASN A 44 -9.24 21.76 -14.47
N ASN A 45 -8.99 20.54 -14.98
CA ASN A 45 -7.81 19.77 -14.60
C ASN A 45 -6.54 20.35 -15.24
N SER A 46 -5.76 21.10 -14.48
CA SER A 46 -4.49 21.68 -14.95
C SER A 46 -3.33 20.67 -14.93
N ILE A 47 -3.51 19.50 -14.29
CA ILE A 47 -2.42 18.56 -14.03
C ILE A 47 -2.25 17.53 -15.18
N LEU A 48 -3.37 17.06 -15.75
CA LEU A 48 -3.41 16.04 -16.81
C LEU A 48 -4.45 16.38 -17.89
N SER A 49 -4.07 16.20 -19.15
CA SER A 49 -5.02 16.27 -20.27
C SER A 49 -6.06 15.14 -20.20
N ALA A 50 -7.20 15.32 -20.86
CA ALA A 50 -8.25 14.29 -20.90
C ALA A 50 -7.77 12.98 -21.52
N ASN A 51 -6.91 13.05 -22.55
CA ASN A 51 -6.36 11.88 -23.23
C ASN A 51 -5.37 11.13 -22.34
N ASP A 52 -4.42 11.85 -21.71
CA ASP A 52 -3.43 11.24 -20.82
C ASP A 52 -4.09 10.57 -19.63
N LYS A 53 -5.13 11.20 -19.10
CA LYS A 53 -5.96 10.63 -18.04
C LYS A 53 -6.60 9.31 -18.44
N LYS A 54 -7.25 9.25 -19.61
CA LYS A 54 -7.89 8.01 -20.11
C LYS A 54 -6.86 6.90 -20.31
N ASN A 55 -5.70 7.25 -20.85
CA ASN A 55 -4.58 6.32 -21.04
C ASN A 55 -4.07 5.77 -19.71
N LEU A 56 -3.83 6.65 -18.72
CA LEU A 56 -3.37 6.26 -17.39
C LEU A 56 -4.38 5.39 -16.65
N GLN A 57 -5.68 5.72 -16.72
CA GLN A 57 -6.75 4.90 -16.14
C GLN A 57 -6.81 3.50 -16.77
N MET A 58 -6.62 3.41 -18.09
CA MET A 58 -6.60 2.14 -18.81
C MET A 58 -5.36 1.31 -18.47
N GLN A 59 -4.19 1.94 -18.33
CA GLN A 59 -2.96 1.27 -17.87
C GLN A 59 -3.13 0.70 -16.45
N LEU A 60 -3.63 1.50 -15.51
CA LEU A 60 -3.91 1.05 -14.15
C LEU A 60 -4.93 -0.08 -14.09
N LYS A 61 -5.99 0.00 -14.90
CA LYS A 61 -6.97 -1.08 -15.00
C LYS A 61 -6.33 -2.36 -15.53
N ARG A 62 -5.56 -2.29 -16.61
CA ARG A 62 -4.87 -3.45 -17.20
C ARG A 62 -3.87 -4.10 -16.25
N LEU A 63 -3.17 -3.30 -15.45
CA LEU A 63 -2.26 -3.79 -14.41
C LEU A 63 -3.03 -4.48 -13.27
N ALA A 64 -4.11 -3.85 -12.78
CA ALA A 64 -4.95 -4.43 -11.71
C ALA A 64 -5.62 -5.75 -12.13
N ASP A 65 -6.13 -5.79 -13.38
CA ASP A 65 -6.79 -6.97 -13.95
C ASP A 65 -5.78 -8.03 -14.44
N GLU A 66 -4.48 -7.69 -14.51
CA GLU A 66 -3.40 -8.52 -15.11
C GLU A 66 -3.76 -9.04 -16.52
N SER A 67 -4.59 -8.28 -17.24
CA SER A 67 -5.27 -8.75 -18.45
C SER A 67 -4.40 -8.68 -19.71
N SER A 68 -3.33 -7.88 -19.69
CA SER A 68 -2.48 -7.61 -20.87
C SER A 68 -0.99 -7.83 -20.59
N LYS A 69 -0.10 -7.42 -21.51
CA LYS A 69 1.34 -7.44 -21.28
C LYS A 69 1.65 -6.52 -20.10
N ILE A 70 2.09 -7.09 -18.99
CA ILE A 70 2.35 -6.31 -17.79
C ILE A 70 3.81 -5.83 -17.76
N ASP A 71 4.79 -6.50 -18.37
CA ASP A 71 6.24 -6.14 -18.39
C ASP A 71 6.53 -4.61 -18.36
N GLY A 72 7.37 -4.19 -17.41
CA GLY A 72 7.79 -2.78 -17.20
C GLY A 72 6.69 -1.76 -16.85
N LYS A 73 5.40 -2.11 -16.90
CA LYS A 73 4.27 -1.19 -16.65
C LYS A 73 4.19 -0.69 -15.23
N LEU A 74 4.58 -1.49 -14.24
CA LEU A 74 4.65 -1.06 -12.85
C LEU A 74 5.59 0.14 -12.70
N ASP A 75 6.83 0.03 -13.18
CA ASP A 75 7.85 1.08 -13.02
C ASP A 75 7.46 2.35 -13.80
N GLU A 76 6.93 2.21 -15.02
CA GLU A 76 6.36 3.33 -15.79
C GLU A 76 5.29 4.11 -14.99
N LEU A 77 4.41 3.39 -14.29
CA LEU A 77 3.35 3.99 -13.47
C LEU A 77 3.92 4.68 -12.23
N ILE A 78 4.94 4.13 -11.57
CA ILE A 78 5.60 4.77 -10.42
C ILE A 78 6.34 6.05 -10.85
N VAL A 79 7.02 6.03 -12.00
CA VAL A 79 7.64 7.24 -12.59
C VAL A 79 6.58 8.28 -12.92
N THR A 80 5.44 7.85 -13.47
CA THR A 80 4.32 8.74 -13.78
C THR A 80 3.74 9.36 -12.51
N LEU A 81 3.60 8.59 -11.44
CA LEU A 81 3.15 9.08 -10.14
C LEU A 81 4.10 10.18 -9.62
N LYS A 82 5.41 9.95 -9.64
CA LYS A 82 6.42 10.95 -9.22
C LYS A 82 6.25 12.25 -10.00
N LYS A 83 6.15 12.19 -11.34
CA LYS A 83 5.96 13.38 -12.19
C LYS A 83 4.70 14.17 -11.82
N LEU A 84 3.61 13.47 -11.49
CA LEU A 84 2.35 14.12 -11.09
C LEU A 84 2.44 14.73 -9.69
N LEU A 85 3.13 14.07 -8.76
CA LEU A 85 3.36 14.61 -7.41
C LEU A 85 4.22 15.87 -7.45
N ILE A 86 5.25 15.93 -8.28
CA ILE A 86 6.07 17.15 -8.48
C ILE A 86 5.18 18.33 -8.87
N LYS A 87 4.27 18.14 -9.82
CA LYS A 87 3.33 19.19 -10.27
C LYS A 87 2.37 19.63 -9.17
N ALA A 88 1.91 18.69 -8.34
CA ALA A 88 0.86 18.94 -7.36
C ALA A 88 1.36 19.47 -6.01
N ILE A 89 2.53 19.03 -5.55
CA ILE A 89 3.07 19.38 -4.23
C ILE A 89 4.02 20.58 -4.33
N GLN A 90 4.78 20.68 -5.43
CA GLN A 90 5.75 21.76 -5.67
C GLN A 90 6.83 21.92 -4.58
N GLU A 91 7.05 20.89 -3.77
CA GLU A 91 8.07 20.82 -2.72
C GLU A 91 8.85 19.51 -2.87
N GLU A 92 10.08 19.60 -3.39
CA GLU A 92 10.86 18.42 -3.80
C GLU A 92 11.10 17.44 -2.64
N ARG A 93 11.50 17.94 -1.45
CA ARG A 93 11.72 17.12 -0.25
C ARG A 93 10.48 16.34 0.16
N VAL A 94 9.30 16.96 0.04
CA VAL A 94 8.01 16.31 0.35
C VAL A 94 7.67 15.26 -0.71
N VAL A 95 7.93 15.54 -1.99
CA VAL A 95 7.74 14.55 -3.06
C VAL A 95 8.64 13.34 -2.86
N CYS A 96 9.92 13.54 -2.54
CA CYS A 96 10.86 12.46 -2.22
C CYS A 96 10.37 11.63 -1.02
N MET A 97 9.93 12.29 0.05
CA MET A 97 9.33 11.62 1.21
C MET A 97 8.11 10.76 0.85
N VAL A 98 7.21 11.26 -0.01
CA VAL A 98 6.02 10.51 -0.46
C VAL A 98 6.42 9.34 -1.35
N MET A 99 7.38 9.51 -2.25
CA MET A 99 7.83 8.44 -3.15
C MET A 99 8.55 7.33 -2.39
N GLU A 100 9.37 7.66 -1.40
CA GLU A 100 10.01 6.68 -0.51
C GLU A 100 8.96 5.87 0.25
N PHE A 101 7.89 6.52 0.74
CA PHE A 101 6.77 5.80 1.34
C PHE A 101 6.07 4.84 0.36
N VAL A 102 5.85 5.27 -0.90
CA VAL A 102 5.25 4.41 -1.92
C VAL A 102 6.12 3.18 -2.19
N GLU A 103 7.43 3.37 -2.31
CA GLU A 103 8.37 2.28 -2.51
C GLU A 103 8.41 1.31 -1.33
N GLU A 104 8.49 1.82 -0.10
CA GLU A 104 8.43 1.02 1.12
C GLU A 104 7.13 0.23 1.24
N LEU A 105 6.00 0.83 0.85
CA LEU A 105 4.69 0.18 0.86
C LEU A 105 4.68 -1.01 -0.12
N LEU A 106 5.16 -0.80 -1.35
CA LEU A 106 5.23 -1.84 -2.38
C LEU A 106 6.21 -2.94 -1.97
N ASN A 107 7.38 -2.60 -1.44
CA ASN A 107 8.36 -3.57 -0.97
C ASN A 107 7.83 -4.37 0.22
N THR A 108 7.11 -3.74 1.15
CA THR A 108 6.44 -4.44 2.25
C THR A 108 5.40 -5.42 1.72
N TYR A 109 4.57 -4.99 0.76
CA TYR A 109 3.58 -5.86 0.14
C TYR A 109 4.23 -7.06 -0.58
N LYS A 110 5.29 -6.81 -1.38
CA LYS A 110 6.08 -7.86 -2.06
C LYS A 110 6.70 -8.84 -1.07
N PHE A 111 7.19 -8.34 0.06
CA PHE A 111 7.74 -9.21 1.10
C PHE A 111 6.64 -10.11 1.69
N VAL A 112 5.50 -9.55 2.08
CA VAL A 112 4.39 -10.31 2.69
C VAL A 112 3.90 -11.40 1.75
N ILE A 113 3.62 -11.09 0.48
CA ILE A 113 3.12 -12.09 -0.47
C ILE A 113 4.11 -13.21 -0.76
N ASN A 114 5.41 -12.93 -0.68
CA ASN A 114 6.45 -13.94 -0.89
C ASN A 114 6.68 -14.84 0.32
N VAL A 115 6.17 -14.47 1.49
CA VAL A 115 6.38 -15.21 2.74
C VAL A 115 5.07 -15.84 3.20
N ASP A 116 4.03 -15.03 3.34
CA ASP A 116 2.75 -15.39 3.93
C ASP A 116 1.76 -15.88 2.88
N GLY A 117 1.19 -17.07 3.14
CA GLY A 117 0.00 -17.54 2.44
C GLY A 117 -1.27 -16.99 3.09
N THR A 118 -2.42 -17.17 2.43
CA THR A 118 -3.72 -16.83 3.03
C THR A 118 -4.75 -17.94 2.84
N TYR A 119 -5.56 -18.14 3.87
CA TYR A 119 -6.80 -18.92 3.86
C TYR A 119 -8.04 -18.03 3.98
N LEU A 120 -7.84 -16.71 4.07
CA LEU A 120 -8.89 -15.73 4.24
C LEU A 120 -9.35 -15.23 2.87
N ASN A 121 -10.64 -14.90 2.76
CA ASN A 121 -11.13 -14.20 1.57
C ASN A 121 -10.43 -12.85 1.40
N LYS A 122 -10.51 -12.28 0.19
CA LYS A 122 -9.82 -11.05 -0.16
C LYS A 122 -10.06 -9.89 0.79
N LYS A 123 -11.29 -9.76 1.31
CA LYS A 123 -11.64 -8.74 2.31
C LYS A 123 -10.82 -8.87 3.58
N LYS A 124 -10.87 -10.04 4.21
CA LYS A 124 -10.18 -10.31 5.47
C LYS A 124 -8.67 -10.34 5.31
N THR A 125 -8.16 -10.90 4.21
CA THR A 125 -6.74 -10.84 3.85
C THR A 125 -6.25 -9.40 3.75
N THR A 126 -7.05 -8.51 3.14
CA THR A 126 -6.70 -7.08 3.05
C THR A 126 -6.72 -6.40 4.43
N GLN A 127 -7.71 -6.68 5.28
CA GLN A 127 -7.73 -6.17 6.67
C GLN A 127 -6.49 -6.62 7.45
N TRP A 128 -6.15 -7.90 7.32
CA TRP A 128 -4.96 -8.48 7.94
C TRP A 128 -3.68 -7.83 7.44
N LEU A 129 -3.52 -7.68 6.11
CA LEU A 129 -2.36 -7.03 5.50
C LEU A 129 -2.20 -5.59 6.02
N ILE A 130 -3.30 -4.81 6.05
CA ILE A 130 -3.29 -3.45 6.57
C ILE A 130 -2.80 -3.42 8.02
N LYS A 131 -3.41 -4.24 8.89
CA LYS A 131 -3.16 -4.18 10.34
C LYS A 131 -1.82 -4.78 10.74
N SER A 132 -1.39 -5.88 10.12
CA SER A 132 -0.16 -6.60 10.47
C SER A 132 1.10 -5.95 9.88
N SER A 133 0.98 -5.27 8.74
CA SER A 133 2.14 -4.89 7.94
C SER A 133 2.12 -3.43 7.50
N LEU A 134 1.01 -2.94 6.93
CA LEU A 134 1.03 -1.63 6.25
C LEU A 134 0.88 -0.43 7.20
N LEU A 135 0.10 -0.53 8.29
CA LEU A 135 -0.13 0.62 9.18
C LEU A 135 1.12 1.08 9.89
N ASP A 136 1.92 0.15 10.41
CA ASP A 136 3.19 0.51 11.04
C ASP A 136 4.14 1.13 10.02
N LYS A 137 4.23 0.55 8.82
CA LYS A 137 5.06 1.11 7.74
C LYS A 137 4.62 2.52 7.36
N LEU A 138 3.32 2.78 7.24
CA LEU A 138 2.80 4.13 6.99
C LEU A 138 3.31 5.14 8.02
N VAL A 139 3.19 4.84 9.31
CA VAL A 139 3.60 5.78 10.37
C VAL A 139 5.12 5.90 10.41
N ILE A 140 5.85 4.78 10.39
CA ILE A 140 7.31 4.78 10.48
C ILE A 140 7.93 5.51 9.30
N SER A 141 7.47 5.22 8.09
CA SER A 141 7.94 5.84 6.85
C SER A 141 7.78 7.36 6.91
N PHE A 142 6.61 7.84 7.32
CA PHE A 142 6.37 9.27 7.47
C PHE A 142 7.38 9.91 8.44
N TYR A 143 7.51 9.40 9.66
CA TYR A 143 8.39 10.00 10.66
C TYR A 143 9.87 9.89 10.28
N LYS A 144 10.30 8.75 9.70
CA LYS A 144 11.66 8.56 9.20
C LYS A 144 11.97 9.57 8.11
N ASN A 145 11.18 9.54 7.03
CA ASN A 145 11.49 10.28 5.80
C ASN A 145 11.26 11.79 5.96
N TYR A 146 10.38 12.22 6.89
CA TYR A 146 10.25 13.62 7.27
C TYR A 146 11.57 14.20 7.82
N LEU A 147 12.36 13.39 8.53
CA LEU A 147 13.69 13.78 8.99
C LEU A 147 14.79 13.52 7.96
N SER A 148 14.79 12.36 7.30
CA SER A 148 15.83 11.99 6.33
C SER A 148 15.91 12.99 5.18
N PHE A 149 14.78 13.46 4.66
CA PHE A 149 14.75 14.47 3.59
C PHE A 149 14.73 15.90 4.11
N ASN A 150 15.01 16.11 5.40
CA ASN A 150 15.05 17.43 6.04
C ASN A 150 13.80 18.30 5.73
N VAL A 151 12.60 17.70 5.74
CA VAL A 151 11.36 18.45 5.50
C VAL A 151 11.13 19.46 6.63
N VAL A 152 11.55 19.11 7.85
CA VAL A 152 11.57 20.00 9.03
C VAL A 152 12.32 21.32 8.77
N GLY A 153 13.41 21.29 8.01
CA GLY A 153 14.21 22.48 7.70
C GLY A 153 13.49 23.50 6.80
N GLN A 154 12.39 23.11 6.15
CA GLN A 154 11.58 24.04 5.34
C GLN A 154 10.74 25.00 6.19
N GLN A 155 10.62 24.75 7.50
CA GLN A 155 9.89 25.58 8.46
C GLN A 155 8.47 25.94 7.98
N HIS A 156 7.76 24.93 7.46
CA HIS A 156 6.35 25.08 7.07
C HIS A 156 5.51 25.42 8.29
N ASN A 157 4.66 26.43 8.18
CA ASN A 157 3.72 26.79 9.24
C ASN A 157 2.45 25.91 9.18
N ILE A 158 2.65 24.60 9.34
CA ILE A 158 1.61 23.57 9.31
C ILE A 158 1.44 22.99 10.72
N PRO A 159 0.21 22.90 11.26
CA PRO A 159 -0.03 22.27 12.55
C PRO A 159 0.47 20.81 12.59
N ASN A 160 0.76 20.30 13.80
CA ASN A 160 1.17 18.91 13.98
C ASN A 160 0.24 17.94 13.23
N LEU A 161 0.80 17.14 12.33
CA LEU A 161 0.02 16.35 11.37
C LEU A 161 -1.06 15.48 12.02
N ILE A 162 -0.74 14.84 13.15
CA ILE A 162 -1.65 13.90 13.82
C ILE A 162 -2.87 14.59 14.43
N SER A 163 -2.80 15.90 14.69
CA SER A 163 -3.92 16.63 15.28
C SER A 163 -5.08 16.87 14.31
N TRP A 164 -4.90 16.65 13.01
CA TRP A 164 -5.91 16.96 11.99
C TRP A 164 -6.02 15.95 10.84
N VAL A 165 -5.03 15.07 10.66
CA VAL A 165 -5.04 14.06 9.58
C VAL A 165 -5.91 12.84 9.90
N LEU A 166 -6.34 12.67 11.15
CA LEU A 166 -7.22 11.57 11.57
C LEU A 166 -8.69 12.02 11.56
N PRO A 167 -9.64 11.14 11.22
CA PRO A 167 -11.06 11.43 11.38
C PRO A 167 -11.43 11.61 12.85
N GLU A 168 -12.30 12.59 13.14
CA GLU A 168 -12.98 12.68 14.43
C GLU A 168 -14.29 11.89 14.36
N ILE A 169 -14.39 10.84 15.17
CA ILE A 169 -15.52 9.90 15.18
C ILE A 169 -16.34 10.13 16.45
N ASN A 170 -17.52 10.72 16.29
CA ASN A 170 -18.53 10.83 17.34
C ASN A 170 -19.66 9.82 17.07
N SER A 171 -20.47 9.50 18.08
CA SER A 171 -21.48 8.41 18.04
C SER A 171 -22.38 8.40 16.79
N ASN A 172 -22.68 9.56 16.19
CA ASN A 172 -23.54 9.67 15.00
C ASN A 172 -22.91 10.41 13.80
N LYS A 173 -21.67 10.89 13.89
CA LYS A 173 -21.08 11.70 12.80
C LYS A 173 -19.56 11.56 12.77
N ILE A 174 -19.03 11.42 11.56
CA ILE A 174 -17.58 11.43 11.29
C ILE A 174 -17.23 12.75 10.63
N ALA A 175 -16.32 13.51 11.24
CA ALA A 175 -15.65 14.61 10.57
C ALA A 175 -14.37 14.07 9.92
N TRP A 176 -14.20 14.38 8.64
CA TRP A 176 -13.10 13.86 7.83
C TRP A 176 -11.90 14.80 7.83
N PRO A 177 -10.67 14.30 7.60
CA PRO A 177 -9.45 15.12 7.53
C PRO A 177 -9.54 16.36 6.65
N LEU A 178 -10.23 16.27 5.50
CA LEU A 178 -10.44 17.41 4.59
C LEU A 178 -11.26 18.53 5.24
N ALA A 179 -12.21 18.21 6.12
CA ALA A 179 -12.94 19.20 6.88
C ALA A 179 -12.04 19.93 7.89
N HIS A 180 -11.16 19.19 8.57
CA HIS A 180 -10.19 19.77 9.50
C HIS A 180 -9.20 20.70 8.77
N ALA A 181 -8.71 20.29 7.60
CA ALA A 181 -7.82 21.10 6.77
C ALA A 181 -8.43 22.44 6.35
N TRP A 182 -9.67 22.45 5.83
CA TRP A 182 -10.35 23.69 5.50
C TRP A 182 -10.56 24.57 6.74
N LYS A 183 -10.91 23.99 7.89
CA LYS A 183 -11.03 24.73 9.15
C LYS A 183 -9.70 25.39 9.55
N ILE A 184 -8.57 24.69 9.41
CA ILE A 184 -7.24 25.25 9.66
C ILE A 184 -6.97 26.47 8.76
N ILE A 185 -7.28 26.38 7.47
CA ILE A 185 -7.09 27.48 6.51
C ILE A 185 -7.91 28.70 6.94
N TYR A 186 -9.22 28.51 7.14
CA TYR A 186 -10.14 29.58 7.55
C TYR A 186 -9.71 30.24 8.87
N SER A 187 -9.37 29.43 9.89
CA SER A 187 -8.91 29.93 11.18
C SER A 187 -7.61 30.71 11.06
N SER A 188 -6.68 30.27 10.21
CA SER A 188 -5.39 30.96 10.02
C SER A 188 -5.51 32.33 9.35
N LEU A 189 -6.62 32.58 8.65
CA LEU A 189 -6.95 33.87 8.04
C LEU A 189 -8.01 34.64 8.84
N SER A 190 -8.43 34.09 9.99
CA SER A 190 -9.50 34.62 10.84
C SER A 190 -10.77 35.00 10.06
N ILE A 191 -11.22 34.09 9.19
CA ILE A 191 -12.36 34.30 8.29
C ILE A 191 -13.32 33.11 8.35
N SER A 192 -14.61 33.35 8.07
CA SER A 192 -15.58 32.26 7.97
C SER A 192 -15.48 31.54 6.61
N GLN A 193 -15.98 30.31 6.51
CA GLN A 193 -16.06 29.59 5.24
C GLN A 193 -16.80 30.39 4.16
N SER A 194 -17.94 31.00 4.52
CA SER A 194 -18.74 31.78 3.56
C SER A 194 -17.99 33.01 3.08
N ALA A 195 -17.36 33.75 3.99
CA ALA A 195 -16.59 34.93 3.63
C ALA A 195 -15.30 34.59 2.86
N PHE A 196 -14.70 33.42 3.10
CA PHE A 196 -13.53 32.96 2.34
C PHE A 196 -13.87 32.71 0.87
N HIS A 197 -14.95 31.98 0.60
CA HIS A 197 -15.29 31.59 -0.78
C HIS A 197 -16.15 32.62 -1.52
N TYR A 198 -16.86 33.47 -0.79
CA TYR A 198 -17.74 34.49 -1.35
C TYR A 198 -17.71 35.75 -0.46
N PRO A 199 -16.61 36.52 -0.50
CA PRO A 199 -16.42 37.69 0.36
C PRO A 199 -17.45 38.80 0.07
N ASP A 200 -17.65 39.14 -1.21
CA ASP A 200 -18.51 40.25 -1.63
C ASP A 200 -19.88 39.72 -2.10
N LYS A 201 -20.72 39.29 -1.15
CA LYS A 201 -22.04 38.67 -1.43
C LYS A 201 -23.03 39.52 -2.24
N ASN A 202 -22.71 40.80 -2.43
CA ASN A 202 -23.53 41.77 -3.14
C ASN A 202 -23.22 41.84 -4.65
N GLN A 203 -22.17 41.16 -5.13
CA GLN A 203 -21.85 41.03 -6.55
C GLN A 203 -22.24 39.63 -7.02
N GLU A 204 -23.01 39.51 -8.11
CA GLU A 204 -23.35 38.21 -8.69
C GLU A 204 -22.10 37.50 -9.24
N ASP A 205 -21.43 36.72 -8.39
CA ASP A 205 -20.37 35.81 -8.79
C ASP A 205 -20.84 34.35 -8.70
N ASN A 206 -21.28 33.85 -9.86
CA ASN A 206 -21.69 32.46 -10.03
C ASN A 206 -20.59 31.45 -9.67
N ARG A 207 -19.31 31.80 -9.89
CA ARG A 207 -18.18 30.91 -9.60
C ARG A 207 -17.91 30.87 -8.09
N ALA A 208 -17.97 32.02 -7.40
CA ALA A 208 -17.86 32.09 -5.94
C ALA A 208 -18.96 31.27 -5.25
N THR A 209 -20.20 31.42 -5.70
CA THR A 209 -21.35 30.65 -5.19
C THR A 209 -21.12 29.15 -5.36
N GLN A 210 -20.72 28.70 -6.55
CA GLN A 210 -20.41 27.28 -6.80
C GLN A 210 -19.23 26.77 -5.96
N ASN A 211 -18.20 27.59 -5.75
CA ASN A 211 -17.05 27.23 -4.93
C ASN A 211 -17.42 27.06 -3.46
N LEU A 212 -18.27 27.93 -2.92
CA LEU A 212 -18.81 27.80 -1.57
C LEU A 212 -19.65 26.52 -1.42
N GLU A 213 -20.57 26.24 -2.35
CA GLU A 213 -21.37 25.01 -2.33
C GLU A 213 -20.50 23.75 -2.37
N LYS A 214 -19.48 23.74 -3.25
CA LYS A 214 -18.50 22.65 -3.33
C LYS A 214 -17.78 22.46 -2.00
N ALA A 215 -17.27 23.55 -1.41
CA ALA A 215 -16.59 23.49 -0.13
C ALA A 215 -17.48 22.95 0.99
N GLN A 216 -18.76 23.33 1.03
CA GLN A 216 -19.74 22.78 1.99
C GLN A 216 -19.96 21.28 1.77
N ARG A 217 -20.04 20.81 0.52
CA ARG A 217 -20.14 19.36 0.20
C ARG A 217 -18.88 18.59 0.57
N TRP A 218 -17.70 19.20 0.46
CA TRP A 218 -16.43 18.59 0.87
C TRP A 218 -16.30 18.49 2.38
N VAL A 219 -16.57 19.58 3.11
CA VAL A 219 -16.51 19.64 4.58
C VAL A 219 -17.56 18.74 5.23
N SER A 220 -18.75 18.62 4.65
CA SER A 220 -19.79 17.68 5.12
C SER A 220 -19.48 16.21 4.79
N GLY A 221 -18.40 15.94 4.03
CA GLY A 221 -18.02 14.60 3.63
C GLY A 221 -18.91 14.00 2.53
N LYS A 222 -19.85 14.75 1.94
CA LYS A 222 -20.73 14.26 0.86
C LYS A 222 -20.00 14.03 -0.45
N GLN A 223 -18.94 14.78 -0.72
CA GLN A 223 -18.15 14.67 -1.94
C GLN A 223 -16.65 14.71 -1.63
N LEU A 224 -15.87 13.90 -2.33
CA LEU A 224 -14.41 14.00 -2.31
C LEU A 224 -13.93 14.65 -3.63
N PRO A 225 -13.20 15.77 -3.58
CA PRO A 225 -12.70 16.44 -4.78
C PRO A 225 -11.43 15.81 -5.38
N SER A 226 -11.17 16.18 -6.64
CA SER A 226 -9.86 16.07 -7.26
C SER A 226 -8.90 17.09 -6.64
N ILE A 227 -7.58 16.85 -6.75
CA ILE A 227 -6.60 17.85 -6.31
C ILE A 227 -6.71 19.14 -7.13
N SER A 228 -6.90 19.04 -8.44
CA SER A 228 -7.08 20.23 -9.30
C SER A 228 -8.28 21.08 -8.88
N SER A 229 -9.41 20.45 -8.54
CA SER A 229 -10.59 21.18 -8.08
C SER A 229 -10.38 21.83 -6.71
N LEU A 230 -9.62 21.21 -5.81
CA LEU A 230 -9.26 21.83 -4.52
C LEU A 230 -8.40 23.08 -4.75
N TYR A 231 -7.35 22.96 -5.56
CA TYR A 231 -6.42 24.06 -5.80
C TYR A 231 -7.09 25.20 -6.56
N SER A 232 -7.87 24.90 -7.60
CA SER A 232 -8.62 25.94 -8.33
C SER A 232 -9.64 26.67 -7.46
N ASN A 233 -10.25 25.98 -6.48
CA ASN A 233 -11.14 26.63 -5.52
C ASN A 233 -10.36 27.51 -4.53
N LEU A 234 -9.26 26.98 -3.96
CA LEU A 234 -8.36 27.74 -3.09
C LEU A 234 -7.86 29.01 -3.78
N ASP A 235 -7.23 28.87 -4.95
CA ASP A 235 -6.59 29.96 -5.68
C ASP A 235 -7.61 31.04 -6.03
N TYR A 236 -8.78 30.67 -6.57
CA TYR A 236 -9.84 31.63 -6.90
C TYR A 236 -10.38 32.35 -5.66
N SER A 237 -10.57 31.63 -4.55
CA SER A 237 -11.05 32.27 -3.33
C SER A 237 -10.01 33.23 -2.74
N LEU A 238 -8.72 32.92 -2.84
CA LEU A 238 -7.67 33.86 -2.41
C LEU A 238 -7.60 35.09 -3.32
N GLU A 239 -7.73 34.93 -4.63
CA GLU A 239 -7.83 36.05 -5.59
C GLU A 239 -8.99 37.00 -5.23
N LEU A 240 -10.16 36.45 -4.88
CA LEU A 240 -11.30 37.26 -4.44
C LEU A 240 -11.04 38.01 -3.14
N LEU A 241 -10.33 37.41 -2.18
CA LEU A 241 -10.00 38.07 -0.93
C LEU A 241 -8.96 39.18 -1.13
N GLU A 242 -8.06 39.05 -2.09
CA GLU A 242 -7.07 40.07 -2.42
C GLU A 242 -7.72 41.31 -3.04
N ILE A 243 -8.74 41.14 -3.89
CA ILE A 243 -9.44 42.26 -4.54
C ILE A 243 -10.66 42.78 -3.77
N SER A 244 -11.09 42.09 -2.71
CA SER A 244 -12.26 42.50 -1.91
C SER A 244 -12.02 43.88 -1.28
N LYS A 245 -13.03 44.74 -1.37
CA LYS A 245 -12.99 46.12 -0.87
C LYS A 245 -13.36 46.23 0.61
N GLU A 246 -13.98 45.20 1.18
CA GLU A 246 -14.37 45.19 2.58
C GLU A 246 -13.18 44.78 3.46
N GLU A 247 -12.78 45.64 4.40
CA GLU A 247 -11.65 45.38 5.31
C GLU A 247 -11.79 44.07 6.09
N LYS A 248 -13.03 43.67 6.41
CA LYS A 248 -13.32 42.44 7.16
C LYS A 248 -12.95 41.17 6.39
N THR A 249 -13.01 41.22 5.06
CA THR A 249 -12.75 40.08 4.15
C THR A 249 -11.45 40.22 3.38
N HIS A 250 -10.92 41.42 3.19
CA HIS A 250 -9.68 41.65 2.45
C HIS A 250 -8.50 40.87 3.07
N ARG A 251 -7.83 40.02 2.30
CA ARG A 251 -6.64 39.27 2.73
C ARG A 251 -5.62 39.18 1.60
N VAL A 252 -4.37 39.48 1.90
CA VAL A 252 -3.22 39.21 1.03
C VAL A 252 -2.44 38.04 1.63
N VAL A 253 -2.24 36.99 0.84
CA VAL A 253 -1.58 35.76 1.29
C VAL A 253 -0.33 35.53 0.46
N SER A 254 0.82 35.37 1.13
CA SER A 254 2.10 35.15 0.43
C SER A 254 2.12 33.82 -0.33
N ALA A 255 2.88 33.76 -1.42
CA ALA A 255 3.02 32.54 -2.22
C ALA A 255 3.46 31.31 -1.39
N LYS A 256 4.39 31.51 -0.43
CA LYS A 256 4.78 30.46 0.52
C LYS A 256 3.56 29.92 1.29
N ARG A 257 2.70 30.80 1.81
CA ARG A 257 1.52 30.41 2.58
C ARG A 257 0.46 29.73 1.71
N VAL A 258 0.31 30.14 0.45
CA VAL A 258 -0.54 29.44 -0.53
C VAL A 258 -0.05 28.00 -0.74
N ASN A 259 1.26 27.80 -0.90
CA ASN A 259 1.84 26.47 -1.05
C ASN A 259 1.64 25.60 0.20
N GLU A 260 1.76 26.17 1.40
CA GLU A 260 1.44 25.47 2.65
C GLU A 260 -0.05 25.05 2.70
N PHE A 261 -0.98 25.90 2.26
CA PHE A 261 -2.39 25.53 2.16
C PHE A 261 -2.64 24.42 1.14
N LYS A 262 -1.97 24.46 -0.01
CA LYS A 262 -2.04 23.39 -1.02
C LYS A 262 -1.52 22.06 -0.45
N LEU A 263 -0.41 22.07 0.26
CA LEU A 263 0.14 20.89 0.93
C LEU A 263 -0.81 20.32 2.00
N ILE A 264 -1.40 21.19 2.84
CA ILE A 264 -2.41 20.78 3.82
C ILE A 264 -3.60 20.10 3.12
N LEU A 265 -4.14 20.72 2.06
CA LEU A 265 -5.27 20.16 1.31
C LEU A 265 -4.94 18.84 0.61
N PHE A 266 -3.73 18.71 0.05
CA PHE A 266 -3.25 17.48 -0.58
C PHE A 266 -3.27 16.32 0.42
N ILE A 267 -2.59 16.49 1.56
CA ILE A 267 -2.51 15.48 2.61
C ILE A 267 -3.90 15.14 3.15
N ALA A 268 -4.74 16.16 3.41
CA ALA A 268 -6.08 15.98 3.95
C ALA A 268 -7.01 15.22 2.99
N ARG A 269 -6.89 15.49 1.68
CA ARG A 269 -7.64 14.80 0.64
C ARG A 269 -7.23 13.34 0.59
N SER A 270 -5.92 13.04 0.61
CA SER A 270 -5.41 11.68 0.63
C SER A 270 -5.84 10.91 1.87
N ALA A 271 -5.70 11.51 3.04
CA ALA A 271 -6.17 10.93 4.30
C ALA A 271 -7.69 10.68 4.28
N THR A 272 -8.49 11.64 3.83
CA THR A 272 -9.95 11.49 3.74
C THR A 272 -10.33 10.33 2.83
N PHE A 273 -9.67 10.21 1.68
CA PHE A 273 -9.91 9.08 0.80
C PHE A 273 -9.57 7.75 1.47
N PHE A 274 -8.37 7.63 2.04
CA PHE A 274 -7.94 6.43 2.74
C PHE A 274 -8.94 6.01 3.82
N PHE A 275 -9.31 6.92 4.73
CA PHE A 275 -10.21 6.58 5.82
C PHE A 275 -11.65 6.29 5.37
N LYS A 276 -12.14 6.94 4.31
CA LYS A 276 -13.43 6.60 3.70
C LYS A 276 -13.42 5.21 3.09
N GLU A 277 -12.33 4.82 2.42
CA GLU A 277 -12.18 3.48 1.84
C GLU A 277 -12.07 2.40 2.92
N ILE A 278 -11.38 2.69 4.03
CA ILE A 278 -11.36 1.83 5.21
C ILE A 278 -12.78 1.67 5.77
N GLN A 279 -13.52 2.77 5.93
CA GLN A 279 -14.89 2.75 6.46
C GLN A 279 -15.85 1.96 5.56
N SER A 280 -15.86 2.25 4.25
CA SER A 280 -16.77 1.64 3.30
C SER A 280 -16.49 0.14 3.14
N SER A 281 -15.21 -0.24 3.14
CA SER A 281 -14.80 -1.63 2.90
C SER A 281 -14.92 -2.47 4.17
N PHE A 282 -14.60 -1.93 5.34
CA PHE A 282 -14.38 -2.71 6.57
C PHE A 282 -15.22 -2.28 7.78
N GLY A 283 -15.98 -1.18 7.67
CA GLY A 283 -16.88 -0.70 8.72
C GLY A 283 -16.21 0.20 9.76
N ASN A 284 -17.05 0.80 10.62
CA ASN A 284 -16.64 1.80 11.61
C ASN A 284 -15.71 1.22 12.69
N GLU A 285 -15.92 -0.03 13.13
CA GLU A 285 -15.06 -0.65 14.14
C GLU A 285 -13.62 -0.76 13.65
N PHE A 286 -13.42 -1.24 12.42
CA PHE A 286 -12.09 -1.34 11.83
C PHE A 286 -11.46 0.05 11.60
N LEU A 287 -12.26 1.03 11.16
CA LEU A 287 -11.80 2.43 11.07
C LEU A 287 -11.28 2.96 12.42
N MET A 288 -12.01 2.75 13.51
CA MET A 288 -11.58 3.17 14.85
C MET A 288 -10.27 2.51 15.26
N ASN A 289 -10.14 1.20 15.01
CA ASN A 289 -8.90 0.46 15.30
C ASN A 289 -7.70 0.99 14.50
N VAL A 290 -7.91 1.34 13.22
CA VAL A 290 -6.88 1.96 12.38
C VAL A 290 -6.46 3.34 12.94
N CYS A 291 -7.42 4.19 13.30
CA CYS A 291 -7.14 5.51 13.87
C CYS A 291 -6.38 5.42 15.20
N GLN A 292 -6.79 4.50 16.08
CA GLN A 292 -6.10 4.25 17.35
C GLN A 292 -4.67 3.76 17.15
N HIS A 293 -4.45 2.87 16.17
CA HIS A 293 -3.13 2.39 15.81
C HIS A 293 -2.21 3.52 15.34
N ILE A 294 -2.69 4.33 14.38
CA ILE A 294 -1.91 5.45 13.85
C ILE A 294 -1.57 6.44 14.97
N LYS A 295 -2.54 6.80 15.82
CA LYS A 295 -2.31 7.71 16.95
C LYS A 295 -1.30 7.15 17.95
N GLY A 296 -1.46 5.88 18.34
CA GLY A 296 -0.59 5.20 19.30
C GLY A 296 0.85 5.06 18.79
N GLN A 297 1.03 4.71 17.52
CA GLN A 297 2.35 4.56 16.94
C GLN A 297 3.02 5.90 16.65
N SER A 298 2.25 6.89 16.23
CA SER A 298 2.77 8.25 15.98
C SER A 298 3.38 8.88 17.23
N ALA A 299 2.75 8.71 18.40
CA ALA A 299 3.31 9.20 19.66
C ALA A 299 4.67 8.58 19.98
N ARG A 300 4.89 7.30 19.62
CA ARG A 300 6.15 6.59 19.81
C ARG A 300 7.21 7.06 18.82
N CYS A 301 6.87 7.14 17.52
CA CYS A 301 7.76 7.68 16.50
C CYS A 301 8.18 9.11 16.82
N SER A 302 7.25 9.96 17.29
CA SER A 302 7.56 11.34 17.67
C SER A 302 8.61 11.42 18.78
N ARG A 303 8.54 10.58 19.82
CA ARG A 303 9.57 10.52 20.87
C ARG A 303 10.93 10.09 20.33
N MET A 304 10.95 9.12 19.42
CA MET A 304 12.17 8.67 18.79
C MET A 304 12.79 9.75 17.90
N ASN A 305 11.97 10.42 17.08
CA ASN A 305 12.40 11.54 16.25
C ASN A 305 12.95 12.72 17.07
N LYS A 306 12.39 13.01 18.25
CA LYS A 306 12.95 14.03 19.16
C LYS A 306 14.38 13.69 19.58
N LYS A 307 14.66 12.41 19.87
CA LYS A 307 16.01 11.95 20.20
C LYS A 307 16.95 12.10 19.01
N ILE A 308 16.54 11.62 17.83
CA ILE A 308 17.34 11.74 16.59
C ILE A 308 17.61 13.20 16.25
N MET A 309 16.63 14.10 16.44
CA MET A 309 16.82 15.53 16.21
C MET A 309 17.86 16.13 17.15
N SER A 310 17.80 15.79 18.45
CA SER A 310 18.79 16.23 19.43
C SER A 310 20.21 15.80 19.05
N GLU A 311 20.36 14.59 18.52
CA GLU A 311 21.65 14.09 18.02
C GLU A 311 22.09 14.85 16.75
N LEU A 312 21.17 15.09 15.80
CA LEU A 312 21.44 15.89 14.61
C LEU A 312 21.89 17.32 14.94
N ASP A 313 21.24 17.97 15.90
CA ASP A 313 21.58 19.33 16.33
C ASP A 313 23.00 19.36 16.94
N SER A 314 23.35 18.34 17.75
CA SER A 314 24.70 18.19 18.30
C SER A 314 25.76 17.95 17.21
N ILE A 315 25.43 17.15 16.18
CA ILE A 315 26.35 16.88 15.06
C ILE A 315 26.61 18.17 14.30
N LYS A 316 25.55 18.89 13.90
CA LYS A 316 25.67 20.13 13.13
C LYS A 316 26.42 21.23 13.88
N ALA A 317 26.25 21.31 15.20
CA ALA A 317 26.97 22.27 16.05
C ALA A 317 28.50 22.09 16.01
N SER A 318 28.99 20.93 15.55
CA SER A 318 30.42 20.65 15.41
C SER A 318 31.03 21.18 14.10
N TYR A 319 30.20 21.72 13.20
CA TYR A 319 30.63 22.27 11.90
C TYR A 319 30.36 23.77 11.84
N THR A 320 31.28 24.49 11.19
CA THR A 320 31.09 25.89 10.81
C THR A 320 30.68 25.95 9.34
N ASP A 321 29.67 26.77 9.03
CA ASP A 321 29.28 27.13 7.65
C ASP A 321 28.84 25.97 6.73
N LEU A 322 27.98 25.07 7.24
CA LEU A 322 27.37 24.03 6.40
C LEU A 322 26.44 24.62 5.33
N THR A 323 26.61 24.15 4.09
CA THR A 323 25.66 24.40 3.01
C THR A 323 24.35 23.63 3.19
N THR A 324 23.29 24.05 2.52
CA THR A 324 22.00 23.32 2.54
C THR A 324 22.13 21.87 2.10
N ALA A 325 22.95 21.59 1.09
CA ALA A 325 23.17 20.23 0.59
C ALA A 325 23.88 19.35 1.62
N GLU A 326 24.88 19.89 2.32
CA GLU A 326 25.57 19.16 3.39
C GLU A 326 24.65 18.91 4.59
N VAL A 327 23.81 19.88 4.96
CA VAL A 327 22.79 19.67 5.99
C VAL A 327 21.83 18.56 5.60
N ASP A 328 21.36 18.54 4.35
CA ASP A 328 20.45 17.52 3.84
C ASP A 328 21.11 16.12 3.83
N GLU A 329 22.39 16.04 3.46
CA GLU A 329 23.15 14.79 3.47
C GLU A 329 23.36 14.27 4.91
N ILE A 330 23.74 15.15 5.85
CA ILE A 330 23.87 14.79 7.27
C ILE A 330 22.55 14.23 7.81
N HIS A 331 21.43 14.88 7.47
CA HIS A 331 20.09 14.38 7.80
C HIS A 331 19.85 12.99 7.23
N PHE A 332 20.06 12.81 5.93
CA PHE A 332 19.78 11.56 5.25
C PHE A 332 20.61 10.41 5.84
N GLN A 333 21.91 10.60 6.01
CA GLN A 333 22.82 9.58 6.54
C GLN A 333 22.52 9.23 8.00
N HIS A 334 22.47 10.21 8.89
CA HIS A 334 22.31 9.96 10.33
C HIS A 334 20.94 9.34 10.65
N VAL A 335 19.87 9.84 10.02
CA VAL A 335 18.52 9.28 10.22
C VAL A 335 18.46 7.85 9.68
N SER A 336 19.01 7.60 8.48
CA SER A 336 19.03 6.25 7.89
C SER A 336 19.79 5.26 8.76
N GLN A 337 20.99 5.63 9.23
CA GLN A 337 21.81 4.80 10.12
C GLN A 337 21.10 4.54 11.44
N SER A 338 20.47 5.57 12.03
CA SER A 338 19.71 5.43 13.27
C SER A 338 18.59 4.40 13.12
N TRP A 339 17.75 4.54 12.09
CA TRP A 339 16.64 3.60 11.85
C TRP A 339 17.11 2.19 11.48
N GLN A 340 18.21 2.05 10.74
CA GLN A 340 18.83 0.75 10.47
C GLN A 340 19.33 0.09 11.76
N HIS A 341 19.99 0.86 12.63
CA HIS A 341 20.46 0.37 13.92
C HIS A 341 19.31 -0.08 14.81
N TYR A 342 18.21 0.68 14.87
CA TYR A 342 16.99 0.28 15.58
C TYR A 342 16.39 -1.02 15.02
N ALA A 343 16.32 -1.16 13.69
CA ALA A 343 15.84 -2.39 13.05
C ALA A 343 16.73 -3.60 13.38
N PHE A 344 18.05 -3.43 13.32
CA PHE A 344 19.02 -4.48 13.65
C PHE A 344 18.91 -4.93 15.11
N GLN A 345 18.98 -4.00 16.06
CA GLN A 345 18.85 -4.32 17.48
C GLN A 345 17.54 -5.06 17.80
N THR A 346 16.47 -4.66 17.13
CA THR A 346 15.15 -5.27 17.34
C THR A 346 15.11 -6.69 16.81
N LYS A 347 15.72 -6.97 15.65
CA LYS A 347 15.78 -8.32 15.10
C LYS A 347 16.50 -9.28 16.06
N GLU A 348 17.64 -8.86 16.59
CA GLU A 348 18.40 -9.64 17.59
C GLU A 348 17.56 -9.89 18.87
N ARG A 349 16.93 -8.84 19.40
CA ARG A 349 16.09 -8.94 20.60
C ARG A 349 14.82 -9.76 20.38
N ALA A 350 14.25 -9.72 19.18
CA ALA A 350 13.09 -10.52 18.80
C ALA A 350 13.42 -12.02 18.76
N HIS A 351 14.62 -12.39 18.33
CA HIS A 351 15.08 -13.78 18.37
C HIS A 351 15.17 -14.30 19.81
N ILE A 352 15.71 -13.49 20.73
CA ILE A 352 15.78 -13.86 22.15
C ILE A 352 14.37 -13.97 22.75
N LEU A 353 13.50 -13.01 22.45
CA LEU A 353 12.11 -13.01 22.88
C LEU A 353 11.37 -14.27 22.40
N GLN A 354 11.63 -14.75 21.18
CA GLN A 354 11.03 -15.97 20.65
C GLN A 354 11.29 -17.18 21.57
N ASN A 355 12.53 -17.34 22.03
CA ASN A 355 12.88 -18.42 22.96
C ASN A 355 12.14 -18.30 24.29
N VAL A 356 11.94 -17.07 24.78
CA VAL A 356 11.23 -16.82 26.04
C VAL A 356 9.73 -17.16 25.91
N ILE A 357 9.09 -16.80 24.80
CA ILE A 357 7.65 -17.02 24.63
C ILE A 357 7.27 -18.49 24.40
N GLU A 358 8.22 -19.33 23.98
CA GLU A 358 8.01 -20.76 23.79
C GLU A 358 8.02 -21.55 25.11
N THR A 359 8.55 -20.97 26.18
CA THR A 359 8.56 -21.57 27.53
C THR A 359 7.14 -21.71 28.10
N ASP A 360 6.92 -22.75 28.90
CA ASP A 360 5.61 -22.98 29.54
C ASP A 360 5.29 -21.91 30.60
N ASP A 361 6.33 -21.37 31.26
CA ASP A 361 6.20 -20.24 32.19
C ASP A 361 5.56 -19.03 31.51
N PHE A 362 5.98 -18.70 30.29
CA PHE A 362 5.40 -17.58 29.55
C PHE A 362 3.93 -17.82 29.19
N LYS A 363 3.59 -19.04 28.76
CA LYS A 363 2.21 -19.40 28.37
C LYS A 363 1.22 -19.29 29.54
N SER A 364 1.70 -19.40 30.77
CA SER A 364 0.88 -19.24 31.98
C SER A 364 0.66 -17.78 32.40
N LEU A 365 1.36 -16.82 31.79
CA LEU A 365 1.28 -15.40 32.18
C LEU A 365 -0.07 -14.76 31.80
N SER A 366 -0.52 -13.83 32.65
CA SER A 366 -1.62 -12.94 32.28
C SER A 366 -1.22 -12.02 31.12
N GLU A 367 -2.20 -11.54 30.33
CA GLU A 367 -1.96 -10.67 29.18
C GLU A 367 -1.13 -9.42 29.53
N ARG A 368 -1.36 -8.86 30.73
CA ARG A 368 -0.60 -7.71 31.23
C ARG A 368 0.87 -8.06 31.48
N LYS A 369 1.16 -9.19 32.12
CA LYS A 369 2.53 -9.64 32.38
C LYS A 369 3.25 -10.02 31.08
N ALA A 370 2.56 -10.74 30.19
CA ALA A 370 3.08 -11.03 28.86
C ALA A 370 3.45 -9.75 28.10
N SER A 371 2.57 -8.74 28.09
CA SER A 371 2.84 -7.44 27.46
C SER A 371 4.07 -6.74 28.04
N ALA A 372 4.31 -6.83 29.35
CA ALA A 372 5.48 -6.26 30.00
C ALA A 372 6.79 -6.94 29.53
N VAL A 373 6.76 -8.27 29.33
CA VAL A 373 7.90 -9.02 28.76
C VAL A 373 8.19 -8.58 27.32
N TYR A 374 7.15 -8.45 26.48
CA TYR A 374 7.35 -7.89 25.13
C TYR A 374 8.04 -6.52 25.18
N ILE A 375 7.57 -5.62 26.04
CA ILE A 375 8.14 -4.27 26.18
C ILE A 375 9.58 -4.31 26.69
N SER A 376 9.93 -5.20 27.63
CA SER A 376 11.29 -5.25 28.19
C SER A 376 12.33 -5.75 27.19
N TYR A 377 11.98 -6.71 26.32
CA TYR A 377 12.91 -7.27 25.34
C TYR A 377 13.03 -6.39 24.09
N ILE A 378 11.92 -6.07 23.44
CA ILE A 378 11.92 -5.40 22.12
C ILE A 378 11.53 -3.91 22.17
N GLY A 379 11.33 -3.37 23.38
CA GLY A 379 10.98 -1.97 23.58
C GLY A 379 9.52 -1.65 23.27
N SER A 380 9.04 -0.53 23.83
CA SER A 380 7.63 -0.12 23.72
C SER A 380 7.15 0.19 22.29
N PHE A 381 8.08 0.45 21.38
CA PHE A 381 7.82 0.75 19.98
C PHE A 381 7.39 -0.51 19.21
N TYR A 382 8.23 -1.54 19.18
CA TYR A 382 7.95 -2.77 18.46
C TYR A 382 6.96 -3.67 19.19
N ALA A 383 6.99 -3.68 20.54
CA ALA A 383 6.03 -4.42 21.34
C ALA A 383 4.59 -3.99 21.03
N TYR A 384 4.34 -2.70 20.80
CA TYR A 384 3.00 -2.21 20.45
C TYR A 384 2.48 -2.83 19.15
N SER A 385 3.26 -2.73 18.07
CA SER A 385 2.94 -3.29 16.75
C SER A 385 2.65 -4.79 16.84
N LEU A 386 3.50 -5.54 17.55
CA LEU A 386 3.35 -6.99 17.69
C LEU A 386 2.11 -7.37 18.50
N LEU A 387 1.89 -6.74 19.65
CA LEU A 387 0.74 -7.01 20.52
C LEU A 387 -0.59 -6.66 19.83
N GLU A 388 -0.63 -5.55 19.08
CA GLU A 388 -1.79 -5.16 18.29
C GLU A 388 -2.10 -6.17 17.17
N THR A 389 -1.06 -6.68 16.50
CA THR A 389 -1.19 -7.71 15.47
C THR A 389 -1.69 -9.03 16.07
N MET A 390 -1.16 -9.44 17.23
CA MET A 390 -1.60 -10.64 17.94
C MET A 390 -3.08 -10.57 18.35
N LYS A 391 -3.53 -9.42 18.87
CA LYS A 391 -4.94 -9.20 19.22
C LYS A 391 -5.86 -9.32 18.00
N PHE A 392 -5.41 -8.80 16.86
CA PHE A 392 -6.16 -8.90 15.61
C PHE A 392 -6.25 -10.35 15.12
N ASN A 393 -5.13 -11.07 15.06
CA ASN A 393 -5.07 -12.46 14.57
C ASN A 393 -5.93 -13.43 15.40
N ARG A 394 -6.13 -13.18 16.70
CA ARG A 394 -7.01 -14.02 17.54
C ARG A 394 -8.48 -14.01 17.10
N ARG A 395 -8.93 -13.01 16.33
CA ARG A 395 -10.33 -12.88 15.88
C ARG A 395 -10.68 -13.85 14.75
N ASP A 396 -9.73 -14.13 13.85
CA ASP A 396 -9.94 -14.99 12.69
C ASP A 396 -9.19 -16.33 12.87
N LYS A 397 -9.93 -17.36 13.26
CA LYS A 397 -9.36 -18.69 13.48
C LYS A 397 -8.99 -19.37 12.15
N VAL A 398 -7.82 -19.99 12.13
CA VAL A 398 -7.42 -20.91 11.07
C VAL A 398 -8.48 -22.02 10.97
N PRO A 399 -8.97 -22.36 9.77
CA PRO A 399 -9.90 -23.46 9.59
C PRO A 399 -9.36 -24.77 10.16
N ARG A 400 -10.27 -25.61 10.68
CA ARG A 400 -9.92 -26.96 11.15
C ARG A 400 -9.25 -27.74 10.02
N ASP A 401 -8.25 -28.55 10.36
CA ASP A 401 -7.48 -29.40 9.45
C ASP A 401 -6.62 -28.64 8.40
N TYR A 402 -6.66 -27.30 8.34
CA TYR A 402 -5.93 -26.53 7.33
C TYR A 402 -4.42 -26.77 7.34
N VAL A 403 -3.81 -26.69 8.52
CA VAL A 403 -2.35 -26.90 8.66
C VAL A 403 -1.96 -28.32 8.28
N GLU A 404 -2.75 -29.31 8.71
CA GLU A 404 -2.51 -30.71 8.41
C GLU A 404 -2.60 -31.00 6.91
N LEU A 405 -3.68 -30.55 6.26
CA LEU A 405 -3.93 -30.79 4.84
C LEU A 405 -2.98 -29.98 3.95
N LEU A 406 -2.57 -28.78 4.35
CA LEU A 406 -1.49 -28.03 3.70
C LEU A 406 -0.19 -28.84 3.72
N MET A 407 0.23 -29.32 4.90
CA MET A 407 1.46 -30.10 5.04
C MET A 407 1.38 -31.43 4.28
N LYS A 408 0.23 -32.10 4.30
CA LYS A 408 -0.03 -33.33 3.54
C LYS A 408 0.12 -33.08 2.04
N GLY A 409 -0.54 -32.06 1.48
CA GLY A 409 -0.45 -31.74 0.06
C GLY A 409 0.95 -31.31 -0.38
N LEU A 410 1.68 -30.57 0.47
CA LEU A 410 3.07 -30.16 0.18
C LEU A 410 4.04 -31.34 0.12
N LYS A 411 3.80 -32.38 0.94
CA LYS A 411 4.52 -33.66 0.87
C LYS A 411 4.09 -34.44 -0.37
N LEU A 412 2.78 -34.58 -0.58
CA LEU A 412 2.21 -35.36 -1.69
C LEU A 412 2.70 -34.87 -3.05
N LYS A 413 2.68 -33.55 -3.31
CA LYS A 413 3.11 -33.01 -4.61
C LYS A 413 4.55 -33.39 -4.98
N ASN A 414 5.43 -33.65 -4.01
CA ASN A 414 6.82 -34.02 -4.28
C ASN A 414 6.97 -35.54 -4.52
N ASN A 415 6.03 -36.36 -4.05
CA ASN A 415 6.13 -37.82 -4.00
C ASN A 415 4.96 -38.52 -4.72
N ILE A 416 4.26 -37.82 -5.61
CA ILE A 416 3.08 -38.36 -6.29
C ILE A 416 3.48 -39.37 -7.37
N SER A 417 2.87 -40.55 -7.35
CA SER A 417 3.10 -41.64 -8.29
C SER A 417 1.85 -42.14 -8.97
N LEU A 418 0.67 -41.94 -8.36
CA LEU A 418 -0.62 -42.38 -8.89
C LEU A 418 -1.61 -41.20 -8.91
N VAL A 419 -2.38 -41.07 -10.00
CA VAL A 419 -3.40 -40.03 -10.13
C VAL A 419 -4.46 -40.09 -9.02
N SER A 420 -4.79 -41.30 -8.57
CA SER A 420 -5.75 -41.53 -7.48
C SER A 420 -5.33 -40.88 -6.15
N GLN A 421 -4.03 -40.62 -5.94
CA GLN A 421 -3.56 -39.89 -4.76
C GLN A 421 -4.00 -38.41 -4.81
N ALA A 422 -3.96 -37.78 -5.98
CA ALA A 422 -4.46 -36.41 -6.17
C ALA A 422 -5.99 -36.37 -6.02
N GLU A 423 -6.71 -37.34 -6.59
CA GLU A 423 -8.17 -37.46 -6.45
C GLU A 423 -8.61 -37.63 -4.98
N ASN A 424 -7.91 -38.49 -4.24
CA ASN A 424 -8.18 -38.69 -2.82
C ASN A 424 -7.90 -37.42 -2.01
N PHE A 425 -6.79 -36.73 -2.28
CA PHE A 425 -6.50 -35.46 -1.64
C PHE A 425 -7.56 -34.38 -1.96
N GLU A 426 -8.02 -34.31 -3.21
CA GLU A 426 -9.09 -33.40 -3.60
C GLU A 426 -10.41 -33.70 -2.85
N LYS A 427 -10.76 -34.98 -2.69
CA LYS A 427 -11.93 -35.41 -1.89
C LYS A 427 -11.79 -35.02 -0.43
N GLU A 428 -10.61 -35.20 0.16
CA GLU A 428 -10.34 -34.77 1.54
C GLU A 428 -10.49 -33.25 1.69
N LEU A 429 -9.96 -32.46 0.76
CA LEU A 429 -10.15 -31.00 0.77
C LEU A 429 -11.63 -30.60 0.71
N LYS A 430 -12.43 -31.30 -0.10
CA LYS A 430 -13.89 -31.08 -0.18
C LYS A 430 -14.59 -31.45 1.13
N ASN A 431 -14.23 -32.58 1.74
CA ASN A 431 -14.81 -33.05 3.00
C ASN A 431 -14.49 -32.12 4.18
N SER A 432 -13.32 -31.47 4.17
CA SER A 432 -12.92 -30.48 5.17
C SER A 432 -13.29 -29.04 4.80
N TYR A 433 -14.03 -28.81 3.70
CA TYR A 433 -14.40 -27.48 3.19
C TYR A 433 -13.21 -26.53 2.91
N LEU A 434 -12.07 -27.10 2.52
CA LEU A 434 -10.83 -26.38 2.19
C LEU A 434 -10.53 -26.31 0.70
N ASN A 435 -11.46 -26.75 -0.15
CA ASN A 435 -11.32 -26.67 -1.61
C ASN A 435 -11.11 -25.21 -2.06
N ASN A 436 -11.69 -24.21 -1.40
CA ASN A 436 -11.45 -22.82 -1.82
C ASN A 436 -10.05 -22.30 -1.46
N SER A 437 -9.38 -22.86 -0.44
CA SER A 437 -8.13 -22.32 0.11
C SER A 437 -6.88 -23.12 -0.29
N LEU A 438 -7.04 -24.42 -0.54
CA LEU A 438 -5.94 -25.35 -0.83
C LEU A 438 -6.07 -26.07 -2.18
N GLU A 439 -7.08 -25.79 -3.00
CA GLU A 439 -7.24 -26.46 -4.30
C GLU A 439 -6.06 -26.21 -5.24
N TRP A 440 -5.36 -25.07 -5.14
CA TRP A 440 -4.13 -24.83 -5.89
C TRP A 440 -3.07 -25.93 -5.66
N LEU A 441 -3.07 -26.54 -4.47
CA LEU A 441 -2.15 -27.62 -4.11
C LEU A 441 -2.60 -28.97 -4.69
N SER A 442 -3.91 -29.21 -4.77
CA SER A 442 -4.47 -30.35 -5.50
C SER A 442 -4.14 -30.28 -6.99
N ASP A 443 -4.39 -29.12 -7.61
CA ASP A 443 -4.02 -28.86 -9.01
C ASP A 443 -2.51 -29.06 -9.24
N TRP A 444 -1.68 -28.68 -8.28
CA TRP A 444 -0.23 -28.90 -8.36
C TRP A 444 0.15 -30.39 -8.24
N CYS A 445 -0.56 -31.18 -7.43
CA CYS A 445 -0.36 -32.62 -7.37
C CYS A 445 -0.65 -33.26 -8.73
N TYR A 446 -1.80 -32.97 -9.34
CA TYR A 446 -2.11 -33.44 -10.70
C TYR A 446 -1.04 -32.99 -11.71
N ALA A 447 -0.62 -31.73 -11.66
CA ALA A 447 0.41 -31.21 -12.55
C ALA A 447 1.73 -32.00 -12.45
N ASN A 448 2.20 -32.27 -11.23
CA ASN A 448 3.43 -33.03 -11.01
C ASN A 448 3.30 -34.50 -11.42
N TYR A 449 2.12 -35.11 -11.24
CA TYR A 449 1.86 -36.47 -11.74
C TYR A 449 2.04 -36.54 -13.26
N TYR A 450 1.31 -35.72 -14.04
CA TYR A 450 1.42 -35.71 -15.50
C TYR A 450 2.80 -35.30 -15.98
N TYR A 451 3.44 -34.37 -15.26
CA TYR A 451 4.81 -33.97 -15.53
C TYR A 451 5.81 -35.14 -15.42
N ASN A 452 5.64 -36.00 -14.41
CA ASN A 452 6.47 -37.19 -14.21
C ASN A 452 6.21 -38.28 -15.27
N GLN A 453 5.01 -38.29 -15.87
CA GLN A 453 4.65 -39.16 -17.01
C GLN A 453 5.04 -38.58 -18.37
N GLU A 454 5.75 -37.45 -18.38
CA GLU A 454 6.12 -36.68 -19.57
C GLU A 454 4.94 -36.15 -20.40
N ASP A 455 3.72 -36.21 -19.86
CA ASP A 455 2.52 -35.64 -20.47
C ASP A 455 2.47 -34.13 -20.25
N ASN A 456 3.20 -33.42 -21.10
CA ASN A 456 3.36 -31.98 -21.02
C ASN A 456 2.03 -31.23 -21.21
N VAL A 457 1.08 -31.76 -21.97
CA VAL A 457 -0.20 -31.11 -22.29
C VAL A 457 -1.09 -31.09 -21.05
N ASN A 458 -1.29 -32.24 -20.42
CA ASN A 458 -2.08 -32.30 -19.19
C ASN A 458 -1.37 -31.59 -18.02
N ALA A 459 -0.04 -31.74 -17.91
CA ALA A 459 0.74 -31.01 -16.92
C ALA A 459 0.52 -29.49 -17.05
N ASN A 460 0.51 -28.94 -18.26
CA ASN A 460 0.29 -27.50 -18.47
C ASN A 460 -1.09 -27.02 -18.04
N CYS A 461 -2.14 -27.80 -18.34
CA CYS A 461 -3.49 -27.49 -17.91
C CYS A 461 -3.56 -27.33 -16.38
N PHE A 462 -2.99 -28.29 -15.64
CA PHE A 462 -2.99 -28.28 -14.19
C PHE A 462 -2.03 -27.25 -13.58
N TYR A 463 -0.81 -27.07 -14.13
CA TYR A 463 0.09 -26.00 -13.67
C TYR A 463 -0.53 -24.62 -13.84
N LYS A 464 -1.24 -24.36 -14.95
CA LYS A 464 -1.93 -23.09 -15.18
C LYS A 464 -3.00 -22.82 -14.11
N ARG A 465 -3.81 -23.84 -13.79
CA ARG A 465 -4.83 -23.75 -12.74
C ARG A 465 -4.20 -23.52 -11.37
N ALA A 466 -3.20 -24.33 -11.01
CA ALA A 466 -2.47 -24.22 -9.76
C ALA A 466 -1.87 -22.82 -9.60
N PHE A 467 -1.14 -22.34 -10.61
CA PHE A 467 -0.52 -21.02 -10.61
C PHE A 467 -1.56 -19.89 -10.46
N THR A 468 -2.64 -19.95 -11.23
CA THR A 468 -3.69 -18.92 -11.21
C THR A 468 -4.37 -18.80 -9.84
N LYS A 469 -4.54 -19.92 -9.14
CA LYS A 469 -5.12 -19.95 -7.78
C LYS A 469 -4.12 -19.61 -6.68
N ALA A 470 -2.84 -19.92 -6.88
CA ALA A 470 -1.76 -19.76 -5.91
C ALA A 470 -1.08 -18.38 -5.90
N LYS A 471 -1.08 -17.66 -7.04
CA LYS A 471 -0.30 -16.42 -7.23
C LYS A 471 -0.48 -15.38 -6.13
N TYR A 472 -1.66 -15.28 -5.53
CA TYR A 472 -1.93 -14.35 -4.44
C TYR A 472 -2.35 -15.05 -3.16
N SER A 473 -2.01 -16.33 -2.96
CA SER A 473 -2.48 -17.10 -1.80
C SER A 473 -1.47 -18.09 -1.22
N ALA A 474 -0.48 -18.54 -1.99
CA ALA A 474 0.40 -19.63 -1.59
C ALA A 474 1.68 -19.20 -0.84
N GLY A 475 1.92 -17.89 -0.66
CA GLY A 475 3.07 -17.38 0.09
C GLY A 475 4.42 -17.88 -0.45
N GLY A 476 5.29 -18.33 0.45
CA GLY A 476 6.60 -18.90 0.14
C GLY A 476 6.63 -20.09 -0.83
N HIS A 477 5.48 -20.68 -1.17
CA HIS A 477 5.41 -21.77 -2.14
C HIS A 477 5.33 -21.30 -3.61
N GLN A 478 5.17 -20.00 -3.86
CA GLN A 478 5.05 -19.44 -5.21
C GLN A 478 6.29 -19.66 -6.06
N TYR A 479 7.49 -19.54 -5.49
CA TYR A 479 8.76 -19.63 -6.23
C TYR A 479 8.86 -20.92 -7.06
N LYS A 480 8.61 -22.08 -6.47
CA LYS A 480 8.72 -23.36 -7.19
C LYS A 480 7.62 -23.48 -8.24
N LEU A 481 6.38 -23.13 -7.88
CA LEU A 481 5.22 -23.26 -8.75
C LEU A 481 5.31 -22.38 -10.00
N VAL A 482 5.72 -21.11 -9.86
CA VAL A 482 5.82 -20.21 -11.02
C VAL A 482 6.91 -20.67 -11.99
N ASN A 483 8.05 -21.17 -11.49
CA ASN A 483 9.10 -21.66 -12.37
C ASN A 483 8.68 -22.94 -13.12
N GLN A 484 7.98 -23.87 -12.45
CA GLN A 484 7.42 -25.05 -13.12
C GLN A 484 6.35 -24.68 -14.16
N TYR A 485 5.52 -23.68 -13.86
CA TYR A 485 4.55 -23.17 -14.82
C TYR A 485 5.22 -22.51 -16.05
N ILE A 486 6.27 -21.70 -15.84
CA ILE A 486 7.08 -21.10 -16.91
C ILE A 486 7.64 -22.18 -17.85
N GLU A 487 8.25 -23.23 -17.30
CA GLU A 487 8.74 -24.37 -18.09
C GLU A 487 7.60 -25.04 -18.86
N SER A 488 6.50 -25.33 -18.17
CA SER A 488 5.36 -25.99 -18.77
C SER A 488 4.77 -25.18 -19.94
N CYS A 489 4.74 -23.85 -19.83
CA CYS A 489 4.34 -22.97 -20.93
C CYS A 489 5.28 -23.13 -22.14
N ALA A 490 6.59 -23.18 -21.91
CA ALA A 490 7.56 -23.33 -22.99
C ALA A 490 7.40 -24.67 -23.74
N LYS A 491 7.30 -25.78 -23.00
CA LYS A 491 7.07 -27.12 -23.56
C LYS A 491 5.77 -27.26 -24.36
N ASN A 492 4.80 -26.37 -24.13
CA ASN A 492 3.51 -26.37 -24.81
C ASN A 492 3.35 -25.22 -25.81
N ASN A 493 4.46 -24.60 -26.21
CA ASN A 493 4.49 -23.47 -27.14
C ASN A 493 3.58 -22.28 -26.71
N LYS A 494 3.45 -22.03 -25.40
CA LYS A 494 2.62 -20.97 -24.80
C LYS A 494 3.45 -19.74 -24.44
N TYR A 495 4.14 -19.15 -25.42
CA TYR A 495 5.06 -18.02 -25.21
C TYR A 495 4.42 -16.84 -24.46
N ARG A 496 3.19 -16.46 -24.83
CA ARG A 496 2.47 -15.33 -24.19
C ARG A 496 2.20 -15.57 -22.70
N ASP A 497 1.83 -16.80 -22.33
CA ASP A 497 1.56 -17.16 -20.94
C ASP A 497 2.86 -17.22 -20.13
N MET A 498 3.95 -17.72 -20.72
CA MET A 498 5.28 -17.71 -20.11
C MET A 498 5.74 -16.28 -19.78
N LYS A 499 5.63 -15.35 -20.73
CA LYS A 499 6.02 -13.94 -20.51
C LYS A 499 5.25 -13.30 -19.37
N LYS A 500 3.92 -13.50 -19.34
CA LYS A 500 3.08 -12.99 -18.25
C LYS A 500 3.52 -13.55 -16.89
N ALA A 501 3.88 -14.82 -16.82
CA ALA A 501 4.36 -15.44 -15.59
C ALA A 501 5.73 -14.89 -15.15
N VAL A 502 6.66 -14.65 -16.10
CA VAL A 502 7.95 -14.01 -15.81
C VAL A 502 7.77 -12.59 -15.29
N ALA A 503 6.98 -11.77 -15.99
CA ALA A 503 6.67 -10.40 -15.59
C ALA A 503 6.07 -10.34 -14.19
N TRP A 504 5.08 -11.20 -13.93
CA TRP A 504 4.44 -11.32 -12.63
C TRP A 504 5.44 -11.71 -11.53
N ALA A 505 6.32 -12.67 -11.80
CA ALA A 505 7.34 -13.09 -10.84
C ALA A 505 8.30 -11.94 -10.52
N ASN A 506 8.80 -11.24 -11.53
CA ASN A 506 9.68 -10.09 -11.36
C ASN A 506 9.03 -8.97 -10.55
N TYR A 507 7.75 -8.69 -10.79
CA TYR A 507 6.99 -7.68 -10.05
C TYR A 507 6.93 -7.94 -8.56
N LEU A 508 6.78 -9.20 -8.18
CA LEU A 508 6.78 -9.60 -6.78
C LEU A 508 8.18 -9.80 -6.22
N GLY A 509 9.25 -9.67 -7.03
CA GLY A 509 10.61 -9.95 -6.62
C GLY A 509 10.91 -11.45 -6.49
N ILE A 510 10.09 -12.30 -7.12
CA ILE A 510 10.30 -13.75 -7.19
C ILE A 510 11.26 -14.03 -8.34
N LYS A 511 12.46 -14.49 -8.01
CA LYS A 511 13.48 -14.80 -9.01
C LYS A 511 13.01 -15.93 -9.94
N VAL A 512 13.06 -15.71 -11.25
CA VAL A 512 12.97 -16.79 -12.25
C VAL A 512 14.33 -17.48 -12.34
N ARG A 513 14.40 -18.79 -12.03
CA ARG A 513 15.63 -19.57 -11.82
C ARG A 513 16.67 -19.36 -12.93
N TRP A 514 16.21 -19.33 -14.18
CA TRP A 514 17.06 -19.35 -15.36
C TRP A 514 17.33 -17.97 -15.98
N LEU A 515 16.70 -16.92 -15.44
CA LEU A 515 16.99 -15.53 -15.80
C LEU A 515 17.86 -14.84 -14.74
N ARG A 516 18.37 -15.59 -13.75
CA ARG A 516 19.23 -15.04 -12.70
C ARG A 516 20.55 -14.56 -13.29
N GLY A 517 20.94 -13.34 -12.95
CA GLY A 517 22.19 -12.74 -13.40
C GLY A 517 22.17 -12.21 -14.84
N TRP A 518 21.00 -12.20 -15.49
CA TRP A 518 20.81 -11.50 -16.75
C TRP A 518 20.60 -10.00 -16.47
N ASP A 519 21.17 -9.14 -17.31
CA ASP A 519 21.09 -7.68 -17.15
C ASP A 519 19.66 -7.15 -17.31
N ASP A 520 18.92 -7.70 -18.28
CA ASP A 520 17.48 -7.43 -18.47
C ASP A 520 16.69 -8.75 -18.60
N PRO A 521 16.17 -9.29 -17.50
CA PRO A 521 15.34 -10.49 -17.48
C PRO A 521 14.04 -10.40 -18.30
N GLU A 522 13.55 -9.19 -18.59
CA GLU A 522 12.28 -8.97 -19.33
C GLU A 522 12.50 -8.64 -20.81
N SER A 523 13.75 -8.55 -21.26
CA SER A 523 14.06 -8.29 -22.67
C SER A 523 13.50 -9.42 -23.57
N GLU A 524 13.07 -9.09 -24.79
CA GLU A 524 12.59 -10.13 -25.73
C GLU A 524 13.69 -11.14 -26.08
N GLU A 525 14.96 -10.75 -26.03
CA GLU A 525 16.08 -11.66 -26.24
C GLU A 525 16.18 -12.68 -25.10
N SER A 526 16.17 -12.22 -23.86
CA SER A 526 16.18 -13.04 -22.65
C SER A 526 15.00 -14.00 -22.61
N LEU A 527 13.80 -13.50 -22.89
CA LEU A 527 12.57 -14.28 -22.88
C LEU A 527 12.56 -15.33 -24.01
N LYS A 528 13.03 -15.01 -25.22
CA LYS A 528 13.16 -15.99 -26.31
C LYS A 528 14.23 -17.02 -26.00
N GLY A 529 15.35 -16.62 -25.41
CA GLY A 529 16.42 -17.51 -24.96
C GLY A 529 15.91 -18.51 -23.93
N LEU A 530 15.22 -18.02 -22.90
CA LEU A 530 14.56 -18.85 -21.88
C LEU A 530 13.57 -19.83 -22.51
N PHE A 531 12.67 -19.35 -23.36
CA PHE A 531 11.63 -20.17 -23.98
C PHE A 531 12.21 -21.32 -24.80
N LYS A 532 13.30 -21.07 -25.54
CA LYS A 532 14.02 -22.10 -26.28
C LYS A 532 14.72 -23.09 -25.34
N LEU A 533 15.39 -22.61 -24.30
CA LEU A 533 16.14 -23.44 -23.35
C LEU A 533 15.20 -24.41 -22.61
N VAL A 534 14.17 -23.88 -21.95
CA VAL A 534 13.27 -24.67 -21.10
C VAL A 534 12.23 -25.47 -21.89
N GLY A 535 12.06 -25.14 -23.18
CA GLY A 535 11.18 -25.85 -24.10
C GLY A 535 11.77 -27.16 -24.64
N GLN A 536 13.06 -27.43 -24.44
CA GLN A 536 13.69 -28.69 -24.88
C GLN A 536 13.12 -29.89 -24.12
N ASP A 537 12.94 -31.03 -24.79
CA ASP A 537 12.34 -32.22 -24.18
C ASP A 537 13.15 -32.75 -22.99
N ASN A 538 14.48 -32.77 -23.13
CA ASN A 538 15.42 -33.22 -22.08
C ASN A 538 15.53 -32.25 -20.89
N PHE A 539 14.95 -31.05 -21.00
CA PHE A 539 14.99 -30.06 -19.93
C PHE A 539 13.86 -30.32 -18.94
N ARG A 540 14.17 -30.55 -17.66
CA ARG A 540 13.16 -30.77 -16.60
C ARG A 540 13.53 -30.07 -15.30
N TYR A 541 12.69 -29.17 -14.80
CA TYR A 541 12.81 -28.49 -13.50
C TYR A 541 13.17 -29.42 -12.35
N ALA A 542 12.58 -30.62 -12.32
CA ALA A 542 12.72 -31.56 -11.20
C ALA A 542 14.03 -32.36 -11.21
N ASN A 543 14.72 -32.42 -12.36
CA ASN A 543 15.96 -33.19 -12.53
C ASN A 543 17.23 -32.35 -12.24
N LEU A 544 17.06 -31.17 -11.61
CA LEU A 544 18.10 -30.17 -11.30
C LEU A 544 17.79 -29.44 -9.98
#